data_AF-A0A395N7G9-F1
#
_entry.id   AF-A0A395N7G9-F1
#
_cell.length_a   1.000
_cell.length_b   1.000
_cell.length_c   1.000
_cell.angle_alpha   90.00
_cell.angle_beta   90.00
_cell.angle_gamma   90.00
#
_symmetry.space_group_name_H-M   'P 1'
#
loop_
_entity.id
_entity.type
_entity.pdbx_description
1 polymer ?
#
loop_
_entity_poly.entity_id
_entity_poly.type
_entity_poly.pdbx_seq_one_letter_code
_entity_poly.pdbx_strand_id
1 'polypeptide(L)'
;MFRSIVSVILLLCALVAWSSTLFFLKGDSLEAWFDAGGSRDSGLMYNDKHQDLDYEPTRMDVTTLTHTMPLRMVTFNIRYATTSPVRGEKPWNERGPKLLNEVNFITAGHENIFLCLQEVLHNQLQDIQFGLGPQWAYIGRGRDDGKQRGEYSPIFYRSDVWFLERSQTRWLSETPEKPSKGWGASHYRVVTMGEFSHKITGSRVVVINSHFDYQSTEARKHSAEHLMRYAREWSQGEQKSAVLIGGDFNSTPDDVAYQLMTAPGSGMSDLSDLLPEERHHGNRLTYTSFGEPNEWPQRIDFLFIQEPRTAVVKTFSVLENVFDDQLRVSDHRPVVSDLDIAVDPSSP
;
A
#
# COMPACT_ATOMS: atom_id res chain seq x y z
N MET A 1 -21.72 3.50 63.82
CA MET A 1 -22.06 3.40 62.37
C MET A 1 -20.85 3.47 61.43
N PHE A 2 -19.71 4.06 61.80
CA PHE A 2 -18.54 4.15 60.90
C PHE A 2 -17.60 2.93 60.86
N ARG A 3 -17.66 2.01 61.84
CA ARG A 3 -16.80 0.81 61.86
C ARG A 3 -17.32 -0.34 60.98
N SER A 4 -18.62 -0.40 60.68
CA SER A 4 -19.21 -1.47 59.88
C SER A 4 -19.08 -1.25 58.38
N ILE A 5 -18.90 -0.02 57.92
CA ILE A 5 -18.75 0.32 56.49
C ILE A 5 -17.33 0.00 55.99
N VAL A 6 -16.31 0.22 56.84
CA VAL A 6 -14.90 -0.07 56.50
C VAL A 6 -14.65 -1.58 56.37
N SER A 7 -15.32 -2.40 57.18
CA SER A 7 -15.22 -3.87 57.08
C SER A 7 -15.88 -4.44 55.83
N VAL A 8 -16.93 -3.81 55.31
CA VAL A 8 -17.61 -4.23 54.07
C VAL A 8 -16.77 -3.86 52.84
N ILE A 9 -16.10 -2.70 52.85
CA ILE A 9 -15.22 -2.28 51.74
C ILE A 9 -13.96 -3.14 51.67
N LEU A 10 -13.36 -3.50 52.82
CA LEU A 10 -12.20 -4.40 52.86
C LEU A 10 -12.53 -5.83 52.41
N LEU A 11 -13.74 -6.33 52.69
CA LEU A 11 -14.19 -7.63 52.17
C LEU A 11 -14.43 -7.61 50.66
N LEU A 12 -14.94 -6.51 50.10
CA LEU A 12 -15.13 -6.37 48.65
C LEU A 12 -13.79 -6.30 47.89
N CYS A 13 -12.79 -5.58 48.43
CA CYS A 13 -11.47 -5.52 47.82
C CYS A 13 -10.72 -6.88 47.86
N ALA A 14 -10.92 -7.68 48.92
CA ALA A 14 -10.35 -9.03 49.02
C ALA A 14 -11.02 -10.03 48.05
N LEU A 15 -12.32 -9.90 47.79
CA LEU A 15 -13.05 -10.74 46.82
C LEU A 15 -12.67 -10.45 45.36
N VAL A 16 -12.43 -9.18 45.01
CA VAL A 16 -11.95 -8.81 43.67
C VAL A 16 -10.53 -9.33 43.46
N ALA A 17 -9.64 -9.21 44.46
CA ALA A 17 -8.28 -9.73 44.39
C ALA A 17 -8.19 -11.28 44.34
N TRP A 18 -9.19 -12.00 44.85
CA TRP A 18 -9.25 -13.47 44.75
C TRP A 18 -9.77 -13.97 43.39
N SER A 19 -10.62 -13.19 42.72
CA SER A 19 -11.13 -13.53 41.39
C SER A 19 -10.09 -13.36 40.27
N SER A 20 -9.14 -12.43 40.42
CA SER A 20 -8.04 -12.21 39.47
C SER A 20 -6.95 -13.27 39.49
N THR A 21 -6.83 -14.05 40.58
CA THR A 21 -5.82 -15.11 40.72
C THR A 21 -6.33 -16.49 40.28
N LEU A 22 -7.66 -16.65 40.12
CA LEU A 22 -8.30 -17.86 39.60
C LEU A 22 -8.33 -17.94 38.06
N PHE A 23 -8.04 -16.84 37.36
CA PHE A 23 -7.87 -16.83 35.90
C PHE A 23 -6.45 -17.15 35.43
N PHE A 24 -5.48 -17.26 36.35
CA PHE A 24 -4.08 -17.55 36.03
C PHE A 24 -3.60 -18.96 36.46
N LEU A 25 -4.50 -19.82 36.94
CA LEU A 25 -4.20 -21.21 37.31
C LEU A 25 -5.26 -22.17 36.75
N LYS A 26 -5.35 -22.23 35.42
CA LYS A 26 -5.81 -23.42 34.70
C LYS A 26 -5.04 -23.49 33.39
N GLY A 27 -3.89 -24.17 33.47
CA GLY A 27 -3.12 -24.53 32.29
C GLY A 27 -3.90 -25.56 31.50
N ASP A 28 -4.59 -25.09 30.47
CA ASP A 28 -4.96 -25.92 29.34
C ASP A 28 -3.83 -25.78 28.32
N SER A 29 -3.24 -26.92 27.98
CA SER A 29 -2.02 -27.05 27.20
C SER A 29 -2.15 -26.49 25.78
N LEU A 30 -1.09 -25.79 25.34
CA LEU A 30 -0.84 -25.28 24.00
C LEU A 30 -0.77 -26.37 22.89
N GLU A 31 -0.94 -27.65 23.24
CA GLU A 31 -0.86 -28.79 22.30
C GLU A 31 -2.21 -29.18 21.69
N ALA A 32 -3.36 -28.74 22.23
CA ALA A 32 -4.67 -29.16 21.74
C ALA A 32 -5.18 -28.40 20.49
N TRP A 33 -4.46 -27.38 20.01
CA TRP A 33 -4.81 -26.62 18.81
C TRP A 33 -4.09 -27.09 17.54
N PHE A 34 -3.05 -27.92 17.65
CA PHE A 34 -2.28 -28.39 16.49
C PHE A 34 -2.83 -29.68 15.85
N ASP A 35 -3.80 -30.37 16.47
CA ASP A 35 -4.30 -31.68 16.02
C ASP A 35 -5.65 -31.65 15.28
N ALA A 36 -6.20 -30.47 14.97
CA ALA A 36 -7.42 -30.33 14.17
C ALA A 36 -7.16 -29.96 12.69
N GLY A 37 -5.90 -30.11 12.23
CA GLY A 37 -5.51 -29.98 10.82
C GLY A 37 -5.85 -31.24 10.02
N GLY A 38 -7.13 -31.57 9.91
CA GLY A 38 -7.59 -32.63 9.02
C GLY A 38 -7.18 -32.33 7.58
N SER A 39 -6.37 -33.21 7.00
CA SER A 39 -5.94 -33.19 5.61
C SER A 39 -7.14 -33.04 4.67
N ARG A 40 -7.31 -31.85 4.09
CA ARG A 40 -8.05 -31.69 2.84
C ARG A 40 -7.06 -31.90 1.72
N ASP A 41 -7.12 -33.09 1.15
CA ASP A 41 -6.42 -33.49 -0.07
C ASP A 41 -6.79 -32.50 -1.19
N SER A 42 -5.84 -31.66 -1.59
CA SER A 42 -6.02 -30.69 -2.68
C SER A 42 -5.87 -31.33 -4.07
N GLY A 43 -5.62 -32.65 -4.16
CA GLY A 43 -5.56 -33.37 -5.42
C GLY A 43 -4.43 -32.91 -6.36
N LEU A 44 -3.51 -32.06 -5.89
CA LEU A 44 -2.37 -31.58 -6.66
C LEU A 44 -1.15 -32.38 -6.23
N MET A 45 -0.79 -33.39 -7.03
CA MET A 45 0.48 -34.09 -6.88
C MET A 45 1.63 -33.15 -7.25
N TYR A 46 2.29 -32.63 -6.23
CA TYR A 46 3.55 -31.89 -6.37
C TYR A 46 4.66 -32.90 -6.71
N ASN A 47 5.19 -32.81 -7.92
CA ASN A 47 6.30 -33.65 -8.36
C ASN A 47 7.60 -33.09 -7.76
N ASP A 48 8.10 -33.77 -6.73
CA ASP A 48 9.30 -33.40 -5.95
C ASP A 48 10.60 -33.71 -6.72
N LYS A 49 10.72 -33.13 -7.91
CA LYS A 49 11.99 -33.10 -8.66
C LYS A 49 12.41 -31.64 -8.77
N HIS A 50 13.22 -31.23 -7.80
CA HIS A 50 14.13 -30.10 -7.94
C HIS A 50 14.95 -30.29 -9.22
N GLN A 51 14.49 -29.70 -10.32
CA GLN A 51 15.37 -29.32 -11.40
C GLN A 51 16.01 -28.01 -10.97
N ASP A 52 17.31 -28.07 -10.68
CA ASP A 52 18.16 -26.90 -10.59
C ASP A 52 18.04 -26.15 -11.92
N LEU A 53 17.15 -25.16 -11.95
CA LEU A 53 17.09 -24.20 -13.03
C LEU A 53 18.30 -23.30 -12.83
N ASP A 54 19.29 -23.45 -13.72
CA ASP A 54 20.43 -22.54 -13.87
C ASP A 54 19.92 -21.12 -14.15
N TYR A 55 19.54 -20.42 -13.09
CA TYR A 55 19.18 -19.01 -13.12
C TYR A 55 20.48 -18.21 -13.11
N GLU A 56 21.02 -17.97 -14.30
CA GLU A 56 22.07 -16.97 -14.52
C GLU A 56 21.50 -15.59 -14.16
N PRO A 57 21.94 -14.95 -13.05
CA PRO A 57 21.41 -13.68 -12.64
C PRO A 57 22.05 -12.63 -13.53
N THR A 58 21.33 -12.17 -14.55
CA THR A 58 21.53 -10.84 -15.14
C THR A 58 21.09 -9.74 -14.17
N ARG A 59 21.33 -9.94 -12.86
CA ARG A 59 21.19 -8.94 -11.80
C ARG A 59 22.19 -7.85 -12.11
N MET A 60 21.70 -6.64 -12.37
CA MET A 60 22.54 -5.47 -12.13
C MET A 60 22.84 -5.49 -10.63
N ASP A 61 24.12 -5.62 -10.28
CA ASP A 61 24.53 -5.45 -8.90
C ASP A 61 24.42 -3.97 -8.55
N VAL A 62 23.22 -3.55 -8.14
CA VAL A 62 22.90 -2.17 -7.77
C VAL A 62 23.79 -1.67 -6.63
N THR A 63 24.44 -2.58 -5.88
CA THR A 63 25.39 -2.23 -4.81
C THR A 63 26.74 -1.74 -5.34
N THR A 64 27.03 -1.93 -6.64
CA THR A 64 28.25 -1.44 -7.31
C THR A 64 28.05 -0.08 -7.99
N LEU A 65 26.85 0.48 -7.98
CA LEU A 65 26.58 1.78 -8.58
C LEU A 65 27.25 2.89 -7.77
N THR A 66 28.14 3.64 -8.43
CA THR A 66 28.93 4.70 -7.79
C THR A 66 28.14 5.97 -7.53
N HIS A 67 27.00 6.15 -8.19
CA HIS A 67 26.09 7.29 -8.01
C HIS A 67 24.65 6.82 -7.88
N THR A 68 24.05 7.13 -6.74
CA THR A 68 22.63 6.89 -6.47
C THR A 68 21.95 8.18 -6.04
N MET A 69 20.62 8.20 -6.12
CA MET A 69 19.79 9.31 -5.68
C MET A 69 18.70 8.79 -4.74
N PRO A 70 18.45 9.44 -3.59
CA PRO A 70 17.37 9.03 -2.71
C PRO A 70 16.02 9.32 -3.38
N LEU A 71 15.08 8.40 -3.20
CA LEU A 71 13.69 8.49 -3.66
C LEU A 71 12.77 7.94 -2.58
N ARG A 72 11.67 8.64 -2.28
CA ARG A 72 10.60 8.18 -1.41
C ARG A 72 9.39 7.78 -2.22
N MET A 73 8.84 6.60 -1.92
CA MET A 73 7.58 6.13 -2.45
C MET A 73 6.57 6.01 -1.32
N VAL A 74 5.35 6.52 -1.55
CA VAL A 74 4.25 6.45 -0.59
C VAL A 74 3.01 5.90 -1.28
N THR A 75 2.31 4.95 -0.65
CA THR A 75 0.92 4.64 -1.00
C THR A 75 0.00 4.89 0.18
N PHE A 76 -1.15 5.52 -0.06
CA PHE A 76 -2.11 5.85 0.99
C PHE A 76 -3.54 5.95 0.46
N ASN A 77 -4.40 5.00 0.84
CA ASN A 77 -5.84 5.13 0.64
C ASN A 77 -6.37 6.16 1.65
N ILE A 78 -6.94 7.27 1.16
CA ILE A 78 -7.32 8.41 2.02
C ILE A 78 -8.76 8.36 2.50
N ARG A 79 -9.49 7.30 2.12
CA ARG A 79 -10.94 7.16 2.26
C ARG A 79 -11.73 8.25 1.53
N TYR A 80 -12.62 7.86 0.62
CA TYR A 80 -13.44 8.86 -0.08
C TYR A 80 -14.30 9.70 0.87
N ALA A 81 -14.61 10.93 0.46
CA ALA A 81 -15.47 11.84 1.22
C ALA A 81 -16.95 11.40 1.19
N THR A 82 -17.30 10.35 1.93
CA THR A 82 -18.67 9.83 2.01
C THR A 82 -19.65 10.83 2.63
N THR A 83 -20.88 10.83 2.13
CA THR A 83 -22.01 11.55 2.74
C THR A 83 -22.75 10.72 3.78
N SER A 84 -22.41 9.44 3.91
CA SER A 84 -23.03 8.47 4.80
C SER A 84 -21.94 7.75 5.60
N PRO A 85 -21.34 8.43 6.61
CA PRO A 85 -20.23 7.87 7.36
C PRO A 85 -20.66 6.62 8.15
N VAL A 86 -19.76 5.65 8.18
CA VAL A 86 -19.87 4.47 9.03
C VAL A 86 -19.58 4.81 10.49
N ARG A 87 -19.74 3.84 11.39
CA ARG A 87 -19.47 4.05 12.81
C ARG A 87 -18.00 4.41 13.03
N GLY A 88 -17.73 5.54 13.69
CA GLY A 88 -16.39 6.01 13.99
C GLY A 88 -15.74 6.84 12.86
N GLU A 89 -16.32 6.82 11.66
CA GLU A 89 -15.87 7.66 10.56
C GLU A 89 -16.32 9.11 10.77
N LYS A 90 -15.37 10.03 10.66
CA LYS A 90 -15.64 11.46 10.61
C LYS A 90 -15.75 11.94 9.16
N PRO A 91 -16.55 12.97 8.87
CA PRO A 91 -16.64 13.52 7.52
C PRO A 91 -15.30 14.13 7.08
N TRP A 92 -15.12 14.27 5.75
CA TRP A 92 -13.87 14.78 5.17
C TRP A 92 -13.48 16.18 5.67
N ASN A 93 -14.43 17.06 5.96
CA ASN A 93 -14.12 18.38 6.52
C ASN A 93 -13.50 18.33 7.93
N GLU A 94 -13.67 17.23 8.67
CA GLU A 94 -12.99 16.97 9.94
C GLU A 94 -11.67 16.21 9.74
N ARG A 95 -11.66 15.17 8.89
CA ARG A 95 -10.45 14.34 8.65
C ARG A 95 -9.41 15.00 7.75
N GLY A 96 -9.86 15.65 6.70
CA GLY A 96 -9.05 16.23 5.62
C GLY A 96 -7.92 17.14 6.11
N PRO A 97 -8.17 18.14 6.98
CA PRO A 97 -7.11 19.00 7.48
C PRO A 97 -5.97 18.24 8.19
N LYS A 98 -6.30 17.18 8.95
CA LYS A 98 -5.31 16.34 9.63
C LYS A 98 -4.58 15.42 8.66
N LEU A 99 -5.29 14.84 7.71
CA LEU A 99 -4.70 14.05 6.63
C LEU A 99 -3.71 14.90 5.81
N LEU A 100 -4.04 16.15 5.49
CA LEU A 100 -3.14 17.07 4.80
C LEU A 100 -1.90 17.40 5.62
N ASN A 101 -2.02 17.57 6.93
CA ASN A 101 -0.86 17.76 7.81
C ASN A 101 0.04 16.52 7.82
N GLU A 102 -0.53 15.32 7.83
CA GLU A 102 0.21 14.07 7.76
C GLU A 102 0.93 13.92 6.41
N VAL A 103 0.24 14.16 5.29
CA VAL A 103 0.85 14.18 3.95
C VAL A 103 1.97 15.22 3.86
N ASN A 104 1.77 16.42 4.41
CA ASN A 104 2.82 17.44 4.47
C ASN A 104 4.02 16.98 5.31
N PHE A 105 3.79 16.31 6.44
CA PHE A 105 4.87 15.75 7.25
C PHE A 105 5.65 14.65 6.53
N ILE A 106 4.95 13.72 5.88
CA ILE A 106 5.56 12.61 5.12
C ILE A 106 6.44 13.12 3.98
N THR A 107 6.04 14.24 3.37
CA THR A 107 6.68 14.80 2.17
C THR A 107 7.69 15.91 2.48
N ALA A 108 7.69 16.49 3.68
CA ALA A 108 8.59 17.57 4.07
C ALA A 108 10.06 17.15 3.95
N GLY A 109 10.87 17.95 3.25
CA GLY A 109 12.30 17.68 3.05
C GLY A 109 12.62 16.60 2.01
N HIS A 110 11.61 16.00 1.36
CA HIS A 110 11.79 15.00 0.31
C HIS A 110 11.45 15.61 -1.06
N GLU A 111 12.47 15.86 -1.88
CA GLU A 111 12.31 16.40 -3.24
C GLU A 111 11.99 15.32 -4.27
N ASN A 112 12.60 14.14 -4.11
CA ASN A 112 12.39 12.97 -4.94
C ASN A 112 11.33 12.07 -4.32
N ILE A 113 10.07 12.43 -4.49
CA ILE A 113 8.95 11.73 -3.86
C ILE A 113 7.78 11.55 -4.80
N PHE A 114 7.19 10.36 -4.74
CA PHE A 114 5.95 10.02 -5.42
C PHE A 114 4.91 9.56 -4.40
N LEU A 115 3.73 10.17 -4.47
CA LEU A 115 2.60 9.89 -3.58
C LEU A 115 1.45 9.28 -4.39
N CYS A 116 1.24 7.99 -4.18
CA CYS A 116 0.15 7.21 -4.76
C CYS A 116 -1.05 7.21 -3.81
N LEU A 117 -2.14 7.85 -4.19
CA LEU A 117 -3.35 7.90 -3.36
C LEU A 117 -4.48 7.04 -3.95
N GLN A 118 -5.41 6.60 -3.12
CA GLN A 118 -6.59 5.86 -3.55
C GLN A 118 -7.86 6.47 -2.94
N GLU A 119 -9.02 6.19 -3.55
CA GLU A 119 -10.34 6.70 -3.14
C GLU A 119 -10.51 8.23 -3.22
N VAL A 120 -9.66 8.92 -3.97
CA VAL A 120 -9.67 10.39 -4.00
C VAL A 120 -10.82 10.90 -4.86
N LEU A 121 -11.84 11.53 -4.28
CA LEU A 121 -12.84 12.26 -5.06
C LEU A 121 -12.29 13.61 -5.57
N HIS A 122 -12.91 14.18 -6.60
CA HIS A 122 -12.41 15.41 -7.23
C HIS A 122 -12.21 16.59 -6.25
N ASN A 123 -13.12 16.77 -5.29
CA ASN A 123 -12.98 17.80 -4.25
C ASN A 123 -11.79 17.51 -3.32
N GLN A 124 -11.60 16.25 -2.91
CA GLN A 124 -10.44 15.86 -2.09
C GLN A 124 -9.13 16.06 -2.86
N LEU A 125 -9.12 15.77 -4.16
CA LEU A 125 -7.97 16.01 -5.04
C LEU A 125 -7.60 17.50 -5.08
N GLN A 126 -8.59 18.39 -5.14
CA GLN A 126 -8.38 19.83 -5.09
C GLN A 126 -7.85 20.30 -3.73
N ASP A 127 -8.39 19.77 -2.63
CA ASP A 127 -7.92 20.07 -1.27
C ASP A 127 -6.45 19.65 -1.08
N ILE A 128 -6.08 18.47 -1.59
CA ILE A 128 -4.70 17.94 -1.53
C ILE A 128 -3.76 18.76 -2.39
N GLN A 129 -4.13 19.08 -3.63
CA GLN A 129 -3.32 19.94 -4.49
C GLN A 129 -3.11 21.33 -3.87
N PHE A 130 -4.14 21.90 -3.25
CA PHE A 130 -4.04 23.18 -2.55
C PHE A 130 -3.10 23.07 -1.34
N GLY A 131 -3.23 22.01 -0.54
CA GLY A 131 -2.40 21.78 0.65
C GLY A 131 -0.93 21.52 0.37
N LEU A 132 -0.62 20.78 -0.70
CA LEU A 132 0.74 20.51 -1.15
C LEU A 132 1.42 21.72 -1.79
N GLY A 133 0.64 22.57 -2.45
CA GLY A 133 1.13 23.81 -3.07
C GLY A 133 1.55 23.66 -4.54
N PRO A 134 1.98 24.77 -5.18
CA PRO A 134 2.13 24.87 -6.64
C PRO A 134 3.33 24.10 -7.21
N GLN A 135 4.30 23.71 -6.39
CA GLN A 135 5.44 22.90 -6.81
C GLN A 135 5.05 21.45 -7.10
N TRP A 136 3.92 20.99 -6.58
CA TRP A 136 3.38 19.67 -6.83
C TRP A 136 2.42 19.67 -8.02
N ALA A 137 2.47 18.60 -8.80
CA ALA A 137 1.46 18.27 -9.79
C ALA A 137 0.97 16.83 -9.56
N TYR A 138 -0.12 16.47 -10.23
CA TYR A 138 -0.61 15.10 -10.24
C TYR A 138 -0.95 14.61 -11.65
N ILE A 139 -0.96 13.30 -11.80
CA ILE A 139 -1.61 12.60 -12.91
C ILE A 139 -2.71 11.68 -12.39
N GLY A 140 -3.68 11.35 -13.24
CA GLY A 140 -4.81 10.49 -12.90
C GLY A 140 -6.14 11.10 -13.33
N ARG A 141 -7.16 10.25 -13.51
CA ARG A 141 -8.50 10.63 -13.97
C ARG A 141 -9.55 9.94 -13.12
N GLY A 142 -10.72 10.56 -13.00
CA GLY A 142 -11.88 9.98 -12.33
C GLY A 142 -12.31 8.69 -13.02
N ARG A 143 -12.48 7.62 -12.24
CA ARG A 143 -12.70 6.27 -12.77
C ARG A 143 -14.05 6.08 -13.46
N ASP A 144 -15.05 6.93 -13.23
CA ASP A 144 -16.40 6.70 -13.77
C ASP A 144 -16.53 7.19 -15.22
N ASP A 145 -15.83 8.26 -15.58
CA ASP A 145 -15.98 8.92 -16.89
C ASP A 145 -14.65 9.22 -17.60
N GLY A 146 -13.51 8.93 -16.97
CA GLY A 146 -12.19 9.27 -17.50
C GLY A 146 -11.88 10.76 -17.46
N LYS A 147 -12.61 11.53 -16.65
CA LYS A 147 -12.44 12.96 -16.44
C LYS A 147 -12.41 13.24 -14.94
N GLN A 148 -13.54 13.64 -14.36
CA GLN A 148 -13.64 14.10 -12.97
C GLN A 148 -14.62 13.31 -12.11
N ARG A 149 -15.39 12.40 -12.69
CA ARG A 149 -16.39 11.63 -11.93
C ARG A 149 -15.79 10.36 -11.37
N GLY A 150 -16.24 10.02 -10.17
CA GLY A 150 -15.77 8.87 -9.42
C GLY A 150 -14.43 9.13 -8.72
N GLU A 151 -13.99 8.13 -7.99
CA GLU A 151 -12.69 8.15 -7.32
C GLU A 151 -11.54 8.14 -8.35
N TYR A 152 -10.43 8.73 -7.95
CA TYR A 152 -9.16 8.71 -8.64
C TYR A 152 -8.20 7.74 -7.94
N SER A 153 -7.22 7.26 -8.69
CA SER A 153 -5.95 6.72 -8.17
C SER A 153 -4.81 7.63 -8.64
N PRO A 154 -4.65 8.85 -8.07
CA PRO A 154 -3.70 9.82 -8.60
C PRO A 154 -2.27 9.51 -8.17
N ILE A 155 -1.31 10.00 -8.94
CA ILE A 155 0.11 10.03 -8.56
C ILE A 155 0.51 11.50 -8.46
N PHE A 156 0.85 11.95 -7.25
CA PHE A 156 1.42 13.26 -6.99
C PHE A 156 2.94 13.21 -7.05
N TYR A 157 3.55 14.24 -7.61
CA TYR A 157 4.99 14.38 -7.77
C TYR A 157 5.42 15.85 -7.74
N ARG A 158 6.70 16.09 -7.43
CA ARG A 158 7.32 17.42 -7.47
C ARG A 158 7.63 17.82 -8.92
N SER A 159 6.76 18.62 -9.51
CA SER A 159 6.86 19.07 -10.90
C SER A 159 8.00 20.06 -11.15
N ASP A 160 8.54 20.66 -10.09
CA ASP A 160 9.77 21.44 -10.12
C ASP A 160 11.02 20.57 -10.20
N VAL A 161 10.96 19.31 -9.75
CA VAL A 161 12.09 18.34 -9.69
C VAL A 161 12.05 17.29 -10.81
N TRP A 162 10.86 16.92 -11.28
CA TRP A 162 10.66 15.88 -12.30
C TRP A 162 9.95 16.43 -13.55
N PHE A 163 10.41 16.01 -14.73
CA PHE A 163 9.61 16.11 -15.95
C PHE A 163 8.69 14.89 -16.05
N LEU A 164 7.44 15.13 -16.47
CA LEU A 164 6.52 14.06 -16.84
C LEU A 164 6.67 13.79 -18.34
N GLU A 165 7.28 12.66 -18.69
CA GLU A 165 7.54 12.27 -20.08
C GLU A 165 6.28 11.76 -20.77
N ARG A 166 5.53 10.90 -20.06
CA ARG A 166 4.22 10.42 -20.50
C ARG A 166 3.40 9.98 -19.30
N SER A 167 2.08 10.03 -19.44
CA SER A 167 1.14 9.47 -18.46
C SER A 167 -0.08 8.86 -19.13
N GLN A 168 -0.69 7.89 -18.47
CA GLN A 168 -1.94 7.27 -18.90
C GLN A 168 -2.73 6.73 -17.71
N THR A 169 -4.06 6.82 -17.80
CA THR A 169 -4.98 6.07 -16.95
C THR A 169 -5.68 5.02 -17.81
N ARG A 170 -5.68 3.77 -17.37
CA ARG A 170 -6.38 2.65 -18.02
C ARG A 170 -7.37 2.00 -17.05
N TRP A 171 -8.47 1.47 -17.55
CA TRP A 171 -9.41 0.68 -16.76
C TRP A 171 -8.91 -0.76 -16.60
N LEU A 172 -9.11 -1.32 -15.42
CA LEU A 172 -8.80 -2.72 -15.12
C LEU A 172 -9.96 -3.58 -15.59
N SER A 173 -9.98 -3.83 -16.90
CA SER A 173 -10.99 -4.61 -17.61
C SER A 173 -10.45 -5.19 -18.91
N GLU A 174 -11.32 -5.87 -19.63
CA GLU A 174 -11.13 -6.34 -21.01
C GLU A 174 -11.05 -5.18 -22.02
N THR A 175 -11.49 -3.97 -21.65
CA THR A 175 -11.42 -2.77 -22.50
C THR A 175 -10.74 -1.59 -21.77
N PRO A 176 -9.41 -1.65 -21.56
CA PRO A 176 -8.68 -0.72 -20.70
C PRO A 176 -8.66 0.73 -21.18
N GLU A 177 -9.03 1.01 -22.42
CA GLU A 177 -9.00 2.34 -23.04
C GLU A 177 -10.25 3.17 -22.76
N LYS A 178 -11.30 2.57 -22.18
CA LYS A 178 -12.58 3.24 -21.90
C LYS A 178 -13.18 2.85 -20.55
N PRO A 179 -14.00 3.72 -19.94
CA PRO A 179 -14.70 3.41 -18.70
C PRO A 179 -15.46 2.09 -18.76
N SER A 180 -15.07 1.15 -17.90
CA SER A 180 -15.63 -0.21 -17.87
C SER A 180 -15.32 -0.92 -16.54
N LYS A 181 -16.15 -1.92 -16.20
CA LYS A 181 -15.90 -2.92 -15.16
C LYS A 181 -15.31 -4.17 -15.82
N GLY A 182 -14.34 -4.81 -15.17
CA GLY A 182 -13.75 -6.06 -15.65
C GLY A 182 -14.10 -7.25 -14.76
N TRP A 183 -14.30 -8.43 -15.35
CA TRP A 183 -14.31 -9.72 -14.65
C TRP A 183 -15.15 -9.78 -13.36
N GLY A 184 -16.36 -9.21 -13.41
CA GLY A 184 -17.28 -9.20 -12.27
C GLY A 184 -16.95 -8.17 -11.19
N ALA A 185 -16.03 -7.23 -11.43
CA ALA A 185 -15.78 -6.12 -10.52
C ALA A 185 -17.06 -5.36 -10.20
N SER A 186 -17.19 -4.96 -8.95
CA SER A 186 -18.32 -4.20 -8.43
C SER A 186 -18.27 -2.73 -8.86
N HIS A 187 -17.06 -2.20 -9.08
CA HIS A 187 -16.80 -0.81 -9.43
C HIS A 187 -15.90 -0.70 -10.67
N TYR A 188 -15.89 0.48 -11.28
CA TYR A 188 -14.90 0.78 -12.32
C TYR A 188 -13.57 0.90 -11.58
N ARG A 189 -12.56 0.12 -11.96
CA ARG A 189 -11.22 0.20 -11.35
C ARG A 189 -10.24 0.69 -12.39
N VAL A 190 -9.27 1.49 -11.96
CA VAL A 190 -8.29 2.13 -12.85
C VAL A 190 -6.88 1.95 -12.32
N VAL A 191 -5.94 1.96 -13.24
CA VAL A 191 -4.51 2.09 -12.99
C VAL A 191 -4.01 3.40 -13.64
N THR A 192 -3.28 4.21 -12.88
CA THR A 192 -2.61 5.42 -13.36
C THR A 192 -1.12 5.13 -13.46
N MET A 193 -0.50 5.46 -14.59
CA MET A 193 0.91 5.24 -14.86
C MET A 193 1.54 6.54 -15.33
N GLY A 194 2.74 6.83 -14.84
CA GLY A 194 3.56 7.95 -15.30
C GLY A 194 5.01 7.53 -15.47
N GLU A 195 5.65 8.02 -16.54
CA GLU A 195 7.10 7.96 -16.70
C GLU A 195 7.67 9.36 -16.47
N PHE A 196 8.70 9.43 -15.64
CA PHE A 196 9.29 10.66 -15.16
C PHE A 196 10.80 10.65 -15.39
N SER A 197 11.36 11.80 -15.74
CA SER A 197 12.81 12.02 -15.76
C SER A 197 13.19 13.09 -14.74
N HIS A 198 14.23 12.82 -13.96
CA HIS A 198 14.74 13.77 -12.99
C HIS A 198 15.44 14.90 -13.74
N LYS A 199 15.08 16.15 -13.45
CA LYS A 199 15.51 17.30 -14.27
C LYS A 199 17.02 17.57 -14.25
N ILE A 200 17.70 17.16 -13.19
CA ILE A 200 19.15 17.41 -13.03
C ILE A 200 19.96 16.21 -13.49
N THR A 201 19.55 14.99 -13.14
CA THR A 201 20.37 13.78 -13.36
C THR A 201 19.94 12.98 -14.58
N GLY A 202 18.79 13.30 -15.20
CA GLY A 202 18.19 12.51 -16.27
C GLY A 202 17.66 11.13 -15.83
N SER A 203 17.83 10.74 -14.55
CA SER A 203 17.37 9.46 -14.02
C SER A 203 15.89 9.24 -14.28
N ARG A 204 15.51 8.05 -14.76
CA ARG A 204 14.13 7.72 -15.10
C ARG A 204 13.45 6.84 -14.07
N VAL A 205 12.18 7.16 -13.80
CA VAL A 205 11.30 6.39 -12.93
C VAL A 205 9.93 6.22 -13.58
N VAL A 206 9.42 5.00 -13.59
CA VAL A 206 8.02 4.70 -13.88
C VAL A 206 7.30 4.47 -12.56
N VAL A 207 6.19 5.17 -12.36
CA VAL A 207 5.34 5.01 -11.17
C VAL A 207 3.96 4.58 -11.60
N ILE A 208 3.45 3.54 -10.95
CA ILE A 208 2.13 2.95 -11.20
C ILE A 208 1.32 2.99 -9.91
N ASN A 209 0.08 3.45 -10.00
CA ASN A 209 -0.86 3.48 -8.88
C ASN A 209 -2.18 2.82 -9.25
N SER A 210 -2.74 2.00 -8.34
CA SER A 210 -4.03 1.36 -8.56
C SER A 210 -4.83 1.17 -7.27
N HIS A 211 -6.13 0.93 -7.44
CA HIS A 211 -7.03 0.47 -6.39
C HIS A 211 -7.88 -0.69 -6.94
N PHE A 212 -7.69 -1.90 -6.44
CA PHE A 212 -8.33 -3.13 -6.94
C PHE A 212 -9.74 -3.33 -6.41
N ASP A 213 -10.52 -4.19 -7.07
CA ASP A 213 -11.87 -4.53 -6.62
C ASP A 213 -11.88 -5.33 -5.32
N TYR A 214 -12.75 -4.95 -4.39
CA TYR A 214 -12.83 -5.62 -3.09
C TYR A 214 -13.67 -6.90 -3.12
N GLN A 215 -14.60 -7.04 -4.08
CA GLN A 215 -15.54 -8.17 -4.12
C GLN A 215 -15.06 -9.31 -5.00
N SER A 216 -14.58 -9.02 -6.22
CA SER A 216 -14.27 -10.04 -7.22
C SER A 216 -12.80 -10.47 -7.17
N THR A 217 -12.57 -11.68 -6.67
CA THR A 217 -11.26 -12.36 -6.74
C THR A 217 -10.74 -12.47 -8.17
N GLU A 218 -11.60 -12.76 -9.15
CA GLU A 218 -11.18 -12.87 -10.56
C GLU A 218 -10.77 -11.50 -11.13
N ALA A 219 -11.46 -10.42 -10.73
CA ALA A 219 -11.05 -9.07 -11.10
C ALA A 219 -9.69 -8.70 -10.49
N ARG A 220 -9.43 -9.06 -9.22
CA ARG A 220 -8.13 -8.83 -8.58
C ARG A 220 -7.00 -9.59 -9.29
N LYS A 221 -7.24 -10.86 -9.61
CA LYS A 221 -6.31 -11.70 -10.37
C LYS A 221 -5.90 -11.05 -11.70
N HIS A 222 -6.87 -10.72 -12.55
CA HIS A 222 -6.59 -10.09 -13.84
C HIS A 222 -6.02 -8.67 -13.71
N SER A 223 -6.38 -7.95 -12.65
CA SER A 223 -5.78 -6.65 -12.36
C SER A 223 -4.28 -6.78 -12.06
N ALA A 224 -3.86 -7.78 -11.27
CA ALA A 224 -2.44 -8.06 -11.01
C ALA A 224 -1.69 -8.40 -12.30
N GLU A 225 -2.27 -9.27 -13.14
CA GLU A 225 -1.71 -9.62 -14.46
C GLU A 225 -1.52 -8.38 -15.35
N HIS A 226 -2.52 -7.50 -15.40
CA HIS A 226 -2.44 -6.24 -16.14
C HIS A 226 -1.37 -5.31 -15.59
N LEU A 227 -1.25 -5.15 -14.27
CA LEU A 227 -0.22 -4.31 -13.66
C LEU A 227 1.20 -4.81 -14.01
N MET A 228 1.45 -6.12 -13.91
CA MET A 228 2.75 -6.70 -14.30
C MET A 228 3.04 -6.50 -15.79
N ARG A 229 2.03 -6.66 -16.65
CA ARG A 229 2.16 -6.40 -18.08
C ARG A 229 2.46 -4.92 -18.37
N TYR A 230 1.75 -4.00 -17.72
CA TYR A 230 1.98 -2.57 -17.89
C TYR A 230 3.34 -2.15 -17.36
N ALA A 231 3.79 -2.67 -16.22
CA ALA A 231 5.14 -2.40 -15.75
C ALA A 231 6.21 -2.83 -16.76
N ARG A 232 6.04 -3.97 -17.43
CA ARG A 232 6.94 -4.40 -18.52
C ARG A 232 6.83 -3.54 -19.78
N GLU A 233 5.62 -3.11 -20.15
CA GLU A 233 5.38 -2.22 -21.30
C GLU A 233 6.02 -0.84 -21.06
N TRP A 234 5.88 -0.30 -19.85
CA TRP A 234 6.30 1.05 -19.52
C TRP A 234 7.79 1.15 -19.19
N SER A 235 8.44 0.05 -18.79
CA SER A 235 9.88 0.01 -18.55
C SER A 235 10.71 -0.15 -19.83
N GLN A 236 10.07 -0.34 -20.99
CA GLN A 236 10.77 -0.39 -22.28
C GLN A 236 11.32 0.99 -22.66
N GLY A 237 12.59 1.02 -23.03
CA GLY A 237 13.28 2.23 -23.48
C GLY A 237 14.79 1.98 -23.58
N GLU A 238 15.51 2.94 -24.17
CA GLU A 238 16.97 2.89 -24.27
C GLU A 238 17.63 3.07 -22.89
N GLN A 239 17.05 3.92 -22.04
CA GLN A 239 17.49 4.15 -20.67
C GLN A 239 16.70 3.28 -19.68
N LYS A 240 17.41 2.66 -18.74
CA LYS A 240 16.78 1.86 -17.68
C LYS A 240 16.03 2.76 -16.70
N SER A 241 14.80 2.39 -16.38
CA SER A 241 13.96 3.07 -15.38
C SER A 241 13.83 2.24 -14.11
N ALA A 242 13.76 2.88 -12.94
CA ALA A 242 13.17 2.24 -11.77
C ALA A 242 11.66 2.16 -11.95
N VAL A 243 11.05 0.99 -11.77
CA VAL A 243 9.60 0.83 -11.94
C VAL A 243 8.99 0.44 -10.61
N LEU A 244 8.19 1.35 -10.08
CA LEU A 244 7.59 1.28 -8.75
C LEU A 244 6.07 1.24 -8.87
N ILE A 245 5.45 0.38 -8.08
CA ILE A 245 4.00 0.21 -8.04
C ILE A 245 3.55 0.45 -6.60
N GLY A 246 2.56 1.31 -6.40
CA GLY A 246 1.88 1.48 -5.12
C GLY A 246 0.38 1.28 -5.29
N GLY A 247 -0.32 0.91 -4.23
CA GLY A 247 -1.77 0.85 -4.30
C GLY A 247 -2.42 0.14 -3.13
N ASP A 248 -3.75 0.21 -3.13
CA ASP A 248 -4.64 -0.66 -2.37
C ASP A 248 -5.07 -1.82 -3.26
N PHE A 249 -4.63 -3.02 -2.92
CA PHE A 249 -4.84 -4.21 -3.74
C PHE A 249 -6.08 -4.99 -3.31
N ASN A 250 -6.75 -4.62 -2.20
CA ASN A 250 -7.85 -5.38 -1.61
C ASN A 250 -7.56 -6.90 -1.54
N SER A 251 -6.30 -7.26 -1.35
CA SER A 251 -5.81 -8.63 -1.42
C SER A 251 -4.78 -8.81 -0.32
N THR A 252 -5.05 -9.71 0.63
CA THR A 252 -4.08 -10.02 1.70
C THR A 252 -2.89 -10.78 1.12
N PRO A 253 -1.79 -10.96 1.88
CA PRO A 253 -0.66 -11.78 1.43
C PRO A 253 -1.04 -13.20 1.02
N ASP A 254 -2.13 -13.75 1.56
CA ASP A 254 -2.62 -15.10 1.25
C ASP A 254 -3.61 -15.14 0.07
N ASP A 255 -3.97 -13.99 -0.52
CA ASP A 255 -4.96 -13.88 -1.59
C ASP A 255 -4.30 -13.75 -2.98
N VAL A 256 -5.09 -14.03 -4.02
CA VAL A 256 -4.61 -14.33 -5.37
C VAL A 256 -3.77 -13.23 -6.00
N ALA A 257 -4.12 -11.96 -5.80
CA ALA A 257 -3.43 -10.87 -6.46
C ALA A 257 -2.04 -10.66 -5.86
N TYR A 258 -1.91 -10.72 -4.53
CA TYR A 258 -0.59 -10.64 -3.89
C TYR A 258 0.29 -11.80 -4.31
N GLN A 259 -0.22 -13.03 -4.21
CA GLN A 259 0.51 -14.25 -4.58
C GLN A 259 0.99 -14.22 -6.03
N LEU A 260 0.20 -13.68 -6.96
CA LEU A 260 0.63 -13.50 -8.35
C LEU A 260 1.72 -12.45 -8.50
N MET A 261 1.60 -11.32 -7.81
CA MET A 261 2.62 -10.27 -7.84
C MET A 261 3.94 -10.77 -7.28
N THR A 262 3.96 -11.59 -6.23
CA THR A 262 5.21 -12.03 -5.58
C THR A 262 5.69 -13.43 -6.01
N ALA A 263 4.96 -14.11 -6.89
CA ALA A 263 5.33 -15.44 -7.37
C ALA A 263 6.74 -15.47 -7.98
N PRO A 264 7.51 -16.56 -7.79
CA PRO A 264 8.79 -16.73 -8.48
C PRO A 264 8.65 -16.52 -9.99
N GLY A 265 9.45 -15.61 -10.55
CA GLY A 265 9.41 -15.27 -11.97
C GLY A 265 8.32 -14.26 -12.39
N SER A 266 7.54 -13.71 -11.46
CA SER A 266 6.56 -12.64 -11.75
C SER A 266 7.21 -11.38 -12.34
N GLY A 267 8.48 -11.15 -11.97
CA GLY A 267 9.22 -9.93 -12.29
C GLY A 267 8.92 -8.78 -11.33
N MET A 268 8.39 -9.07 -10.13
CA MET A 268 8.13 -8.07 -9.08
C MET A 268 8.64 -8.55 -7.73
N SER A 269 8.89 -7.61 -6.82
CA SER A 269 9.18 -7.87 -5.41
C SER A 269 8.45 -6.86 -4.53
N ASP A 270 7.87 -7.33 -3.41
CA ASP A 270 7.33 -6.44 -2.37
C ASP A 270 8.50 -5.74 -1.68
N LEU A 271 8.44 -4.41 -1.55
CA LEU A 271 9.49 -3.64 -0.89
C LEU A 271 9.70 -4.07 0.57
N SER A 272 8.65 -4.54 1.26
CA SER A 272 8.78 -5.03 2.64
C SER A 272 9.69 -6.24 2.74
N ASP A 273 9.64 -7.12 1.74
CA ASP A 273 10.35 -8.40 1.74
C ASP A 273 11.84 -8.22 1.38
N LEU A 274 12.20 -7.03 0.88
CA LEU A 274 13.57 -6.65 0.58
C LEU A 274 14.34 -6.11 1.81
N LEU A 275 13.67 -6.00 2.95
CA LEU A 275 14.28 -5.65 4.23
C LEU A 275 13.89 -6.69 5.29
N PRO A 276 14.82 -7.06 6.19
CA PRO A 276 14.48 -7.90 7.33
C PRO A 276 13.47 -7.18 8.25
N GLU A 277 12.58 -7.95 8.87
CA GLU A 277 11.46 -7.43 9.66
C GLU A 277 11.90 -6.48 10.78
N GLU A 278 13.05 -6.71 11.40
CA GLU A 278 13.60 -5.87 12.47
C GLU A 278 13.99 -4.46 11.98
N ARG A 279 14.05 -4.25 10.67
CA ARG A 279 14.29 -2.95 10.03
C ARG A 279 13.01 -2.25 9.56
N HIS A 280 11.84 -2.85 9.81
CA HIS A 280 10.55 -2.21 9.54
C HIS A 280 10.21 -1.26 10.70
N HIS A 281 9.65 -0.09 10.38
CA HIS A 281 9.20 0.88 11.37
C HIS A 281 7.66 0.98 11.41
N GLY A 282 7.08 1.13 12.59
CA GLY A 282 5.66 1.37 12.77
C GLY A 282 4.82 0.08 12.75
N ASN A 283 3.74 0.08 11.98
CA ASN A 283 2.76 -0.98 11.95
C ASN A 283 3.08 -2.06 10.91
N ARG A 284 2.28 -3.15 10.94
CA ARG A 284 2.27 -4.19 9.89
C ARG A 284 1.00 -4.19 9.04
N LEU A 285 -0.15 -3.93 9.68
CA LEU A 285 -1.47 -3.92 9.05
C LEU A 285 -1.76 -2.52 8.51
N THR A 286 -2.25 -2.45 7.28
CA THR A 286 -2.43 -1.19 6.54
C THR A 286 -3.88 -0.73 6.56
N TYR A 287 -4.83 -1.64 6.41
CA TYR A 287 -6.25 -1.40 6.67
C TYR A 287 -6.57 -1.59 8.15
N THR A 288 -7.39 -0.70 8.70
CA THR A 288 -7.76 -0.66 10.12
C THR A 288 -9.26 -0.50 10.37
N SER A 289 -10.06 -0.25 9.34
CA SER A 289 -11.45 0.23 9.43
C SER A 289 -11.59 1.53 10.24
N PHE A 290 -12.81 1.97 10.51
CA PHE A 290 -13.11 3.02 11.49
C PHE A 290 -13.56 2.48 12.86
N GLY A 291 -13.60 1.15 13.04
CA GLY A 291 -14.01 0.47 14.27
C GLY A 291 -15.39 -0.20 14.16
N GLU A 292 -15.82 -0.54 12.95
CA GLU A 292 -17.05 -1.27 12.69
C GLU A 292 -16.97 -2.71 13.25
N PRO A 293 -18.07 -3.28 13.81
CA PRO A 293 -18.03 -4.56 14.51
C PRO A 293 -17.63 -5.79 13.70
N ASN A 294 -17.69 -5.72 12.37
CA ASN A 294 -17.45 -6.86 11.47
C ASN A 294 -16.26 -6.62 10.51
N GLU A 295 -15.49 -5.56 10.77
CA GLU A 295 -14.30 -5.23 10.01
C GLU A 295 -13.06 -5.62 10.81
N TRP A 296 -12.06 -6.17 10.13
CA TRP A 296 -10.83 -6.63 10.75
C TRP A 296 -9.63 -5.97 10.08
N PRO A 297 -8.63 -5.51 10.85
CA PRO A 297 -7.41 -4.97 10.28
C PRO A 297 -6.68 -5.98 9.38
N GLN A 298 -6.20 -5.52 8.22
CA GLN A 298 -5.57 -6.35 7.20
C GLN A 298 -4.36 -5.63 6.60
N ARG A 299 -3.43 -6.38 6.00
CA ARG A 299 -2.39 -5.82 5.13
C ARG A 299 -2.86 -5.98 3.69
N ILE A 300 -3.28 -4.88 3.06
CA ILE A 300 -3.81 -4.87 1.68
C ILE A 300 -3.24 -3.73 0.82
N ASP A 301 -2.41 -2.86 1.41
CA ASP A 301 -1.71 -1.77 0.73
C ASP A 301 -0.23 -2.14 0.60
N PHE A 302 0.31 -2.04 -0.61
CA PHE A 302 1.65 -2.55 -0.92
C PHE A 302 2.43 -1.58 -1.79
N LEU A 303 3.77 -1.69 -1.67
CA LEU A 303 4.72 -1.09 -2.59
C LEU A 303 5.52 -2.22 -3.24
N PHE A 304 5.58 -2.23 -4.57
CA PHE A 304 6.36 -3.20 -5.35
C PHE A 304 7.42 -2.51 -6.20
N ILE A 305 8.48 -3.24 -6.52
CA ILE A 305 9.49 -2.88 -7.51
C ILE A 305 9.60 -3.97 -8.58
N GLN A 306 9.81 -3.57 -9.82
CA GLN A 306 10.09 -4.49 -10.92
C GLN A 306 11.50 -5.08 -10.82
N GLU A 307 11.62 -6.37 -11.17
CA GLU A 307 12.89 -7.08 -11.34
C GLU A 307 13.29 -7.19 -12.82
N PRO A 308 14.60 -7.17 -13.16
CA PRO A 308 15.73 -6.97 -12.26
C PRO A 308 15.76 -5.54 -11.69
N ARG A 309 15.91 -5.44 -10.37
CA ARG A 309 15.83 -4.17 -9.64
C ARG A 309 16.92 -3.18 -10.05
N THR A 310 16.56 -1.91 -10.11
CA THR A 310 17.46 -0.77 -10.37
C THR A 310 17.54 0.20 -9.18
N ALA A 311 16.99 -0.21 -8.03
CA ALA A 311 17.01 0.55 -6.79
C ALA A 311 17.28 -0.36 -5.58
N VAL A 312 17.80 0.24 -4.51
CA VAL A 312 18.06 -0.42 -3.22
C VAL A 312 17.12 0.13 -2.17
N VAL A 313 16.34 -0.74 -1.52
CA VAL A 313 15.45 -0.34 -0.42
C VAL A 313 16.27 -0.02 0.83
N LYS A 314 15.98 1.12 1.46
CA LYS A 314 16.70 1.65 2.63
C LYS A 314 15.86 1.58 3.89
N THR A 315 14.59 1.95 3.78
CA THR A 315 13.62 1.98 4.87
C THR A 315 12.27 1.45 4.37
N PHE A 316 11.49 0.91 5.29
CA PHE A 316 10.09 0.54 5.06
C PHE A 316 9.30 0.83 6.33
N SER A 317 8.13 1.46 6.19
CA SER A 317 7.27 1.79 7.32
C SER A 317 5.80 1.80 6.96
N VAL A 318 4.97 1.37 7.91
CA VAL A 318 3.52 1.64 7.90
C VAL A 318 3.23 2.61 9.04
N LEU A 319 2.86 3.85 8.72
CA LEU A 319 2.69 4.90 9.74
C LEU A 319 1.33 4.80 10.44
N GLU A 320 1.12 5.58 11.50
CA GLU A 320 -0.18 5.64 12.17
C GLU A 320 -1.18 6.50 11.39
N ASN A 321 -2.46 6.09 11.42
CA ASN A 321 -3.58 6.85 10.86
C ASN A 321 -4.52 7.42 11.93
N VAL A 322 -4.21 7.18 13.21
CA VAL A 322 -4.96 7.66 14.37
C VAL A 322 -3.99 8.25 15.39
N PHE A 323 -4.41 9.34 16.03
CA PHE A 323 -3.60 10.08 16.98
C PHE A 323 -4.34 10.23 18.33
N ASP A 324 -3.74 10.94 19.29
CA ASP A 324 -4.23 11.03 20.68
C ASP A 324 -5.69 11.50 20.81
N ASP A 325 -6.16 12.31 19.87
CA ASP A 325 -7.55 12.78 19.80
C ASP A 325 -8.55 11.73 19.26
N GLN A 326 -8.06 10.52 19.00
CA GLN A 326 -8.82 9.36 18.51
C GLN A 326 -9.44 9.56 17.12
N LEU A 327 -9.06 10.63 16.41
CA LEU A 327 -9.52 10.86 15.05
C LEU A 327 -8.66 10.03 14.09
N ARG A 328 -9.31 9.07 13.42
CA ARG A 328 -8.72 8.36 12.27
C ARG A 328 -8.80 9.23 11.04
N VAL A 329 -7.65 9.58 10.45
CA VAL A 329 -7.60 10.41 9.23
C VAL A 329 -8.07 9.65 7.99
N SER A 330 -7.91 8.34 8.00
CA SER A 330 -8.36 7.36 7.01
C SER A 330 -8.58 6.02 7.73
N ASP A 331 -9.34 5.09 7.16
CA ASP A 331 -9.40 3.69 7.59
C ASP A 331 -8.14 2.91 7.20
N HIS A 332 -7.29 3.47 6.34
CA HIS A 332 -5.97 2.93 6.01
C HIS A 332 -4.84 3.72 6.66
N ARG A 333 -3.68 3.10 6.71
CA ARG A 333 -2.38 3.66 7.10
C ARG A 333 -1.52 3.87 5.86
N PRO A 334 -0.74 4.96 5.78
CA PRO A 334 0.19 5.15 4.68
C PRO A 334 1.35 4.16 4.80
N VAL A 335 1.74 3.58 3.66
CA VAL A 335 2.93 2.74 3.51
C VAL A 335 4.01 3.56 2.82
N VAL A 336 5.18 3.62 3.44
CA VAL A 336 6.30 4.48 3.01
C VAL A 336 7.56 3.64 2.87
N SER A 337 8.31 3.89 1.79
CA SER A 337 9.64 3.32 1.62
C SER A 337 10.59 4.33 1.00
N ASP A 338 11.80 4.42 1.57
CA ASP A 338 12.92 5.14 0.97
C ASP A 338 13.81 4.16 0.19
N LEU A 339 14.19 4.55 -1.02
CA LEU A 339 15.03 3.81 -1.93
C LEU A 339 16.19 4.68 -2.41
N ASP A 340 17.30 4.04 -2.75
CA ASP A 340 18.37 4.65 -3.54
C ASP A 340 18.24 4.15 -4.99
N ILE A 341 17.91 5.03 -5.93
CA ILE A 341 17.81 4.68 -7.36
C ILE A 341 19.14 4.94 -8.08
N ALA A 342 19.42 4.12 -9.09
CA ALA A 342 20.57 4.30 -9.97
C ALA A 342 20.57 5.69 -10.66
N VAL A 343 21.72 6.36 -10.65
CA VAL A 343 21.97 7.53 -11.52
C VAL A 343 22.89 7.09 -12.64
N ASP A 344 22.48 7.32 -13.89
CA ASP A 344 23.33 7.05 -15.04
C ASP A 344 24.42 8.13 -15.11
N PRO A 345 25.71 7.80 -14.92
CA PRO A 345 26.78 8.78 -14.95
C PRO A 345 27.02 9.39 -16.34
N SER A 346 26.40 8.84 -17.39
CA SER A 346 26.48 9.37 -18.76
C SER A 346 25.39 10.38 -19.10
N SER A 347 24.45 10.64 -18.18
CA SER A 347 23.44 11.69 -18.35
C SER A 347 24.06 13.07 -18.07
N PRO A 348 23.93 14.04 -19.01
CA PRO A 348 24.66 15.31 -19.02
C PRO A 348 24.27 16.30 -17.92
#